data_AF-A0A2K3PCQ3-F1
#
_entry.id   AF-A0A2K3PCQ3-F1
#
_cell.length_a   1.000
_cell.length_b   1.000
_cell.length_c   1.000
_cell.angle_alpha   90.00
_cell.angle_beta   90.00
_cell.angle_gamma   90.00
#
_symmetry.space_group_name_H-M   'P 1'
#
loop_
_entity.id
_entity.type
_entity.pdbx_description
1 polymer ?
#
loop_
_entity_poly.entity_id
_entity_poly.type
_entity_poly.pdbx_seq_one_letter_code
_entity_poly.pdbx_strand_id
1 'polypeptide(L)'
;VESDLEQGIVGAVPIPPDDAGKEEVIAAIVANVDSMIKADRKITALKELQGHIWQTGYANNELEGIVFDDVPEALEKWNALGIKVYIYSSGSRLAQRLIFGKTNYGDLRKFLSGFFDTTVGNKKETRSYVEISQSLGVDKPSDILFVTDVYQEATAAKAAGLEVIISIRPGNGPLPGQHGFKTVKSFSEI
;
A
#
# COMPACT_ATOMS: atom_id res chain seq x y z
N VAL A 1 -9.69 -15.22 15.91
CA VAL A 1 -9.82 -16.68 15.78
C VAL A 1 -11.08 -17.17 16.47
N GLU A 2 -11.29 -16.93 17.76
CA GLU A 2 -12.55 -17.32 18.45
C GLU A 2 -13.81 -16.83 17.72
N SER A 3 -13.89 -15.52 17.45
CA SER A 3 -14.99 -14.95 16.66
C SER A 3 -15.11 -15.55 15.24
N ASP A 4 -14.01 -16.03 14.64
CA ASP A 4 -14.05 -16.65 13.31
C ASP A 4 -14.60 -18.07 13.39
N LEU A 5 -14.29 -18.80 14.46
CA LEU A 5 -14.83 -20.14 14.74
C LEU A 5 -16.33 -20.06 15.02
N GLU A 6 -16.76 -19.09 15.84
CA GLU A 6 -18.19 -18.84 16.13
C GLU A 6 -18.99 -18.51 14.87
N GLN A 7 -18.38 -17.78 13.93
CA GLN A 7 -18.99 -17.42 12.65
C GLN A 7 -18.85 -18.51 11.57
N GLY A 8 -18.16 -19.63 11.87
CA GLY A 8 -17.94 -20.71 10.92
C GLY A 8 -17.09 -20.31 9.70
N ILE A 9 -16.16 -19.38 9.88
CA ILE A 9 -15.27 -18.92 8.79
C ILE A 9 -14.39 -20.09 8.33
N VAL A 10 -14.42 -20.37 7.02
CA VAL A 10 -13.65 -21.45 6.40
C VAL A 10 -12.16 -21.27 6.68
N GLY A 11 -11.52 -22.34 7.17
CA GLY A 11 -10.09 -22.38 7.46
C GLY A 11 -9.68 -21.77 8.81
N ALA A 12 -10.62 -21.31 9.63
CA ALA A 12 -10.35 -21.01 11.04
C ALA A 12 -10.12 -22.32 11.82
N VAL A 13 -9.07 -22.38 12.64
CA VAL A 13 -8.77 -23.53 13.50
C VAL A 13 -8.67 -23.10 14.97
N PRO A 14 -9.13 -23.92 15.93
CA PRO A 14 -9.02 -23.60 17.34
C PRO A 14 -7.56 -23.45 17.76
N ILE A 15 -7.30 -22.47 18.62
CA ILE A 15 -5.99 -22.32 19.26
C ILE A 15 -5.96 -23.29 20.45
N PRO A 16 -4.97 -24.20 20.52
CA PRO A 16 -4.80 -25.09 21.66
C PRO A 16 -4.63 -24.30 22.98
N PRO A 17 -4.96 -24.90 24.14
CA PRO A 17 -4.70 -24.28 25.43
C PRO A 17 -3.20 -24.12 25.69
N ASP A 18 -2.83 -23.24 26.61
CA ASP A 18 -1.44 -22.86 26.89
C ASP A 18 -0.54 -24.05 27.34
N ASP A 19 -1.13 -25.14 27.82
CA ASP A 19 -0.45 -26.37 28.25
C ASP A 19 -0.24 -27.40 27.13
N ALA A 20 -0.84 -27.20 25.95
CA ALA A 20 -0.70 -28.08 24.77
C ALA A 20 0.70 -28.04 24.13
N GLY A 21 1.56 -27.14 24.58
CA GLY A 21 2.94 -27.01 24.10
C GLY A 21 3.08 -26.00 22.95
N LYS A 22 4.23 -25.32 22.95
CA LYS A 22 4.52 -24.18 22.06
C LYS A 22 4.34 -24.49 20.57
N GLU A 23 4.74 -25.69 20.14
CA GLU A 23 4.72 -26.07 18.72
C GLU A 23 3.31 -26.22 18.17
N GLU A 24 2.39 -26.77 18.96
CA GLU A 24 0.98 -26.93 18.57
C GLU A 24 0.28 -25.57 18.46
N VAL A 25 0.55 -24.67 19.41
CA VAL A 25 0.02 -23.29 19.37
C VAL A 25 0.53 -22.55 18.13
N ILE A 26 1.83 -22.65 17.82
CA ILE A 26 2.42 -22.02 16.62
C ILE A 26 1.76 -22.58 15.36
N ALA A 27 1.62 -23.91 15.24
CA ALA A 27 1.01 -24.53 14.07
C ALA A 27 -0.43 -24.04 13.85
N ALA A 28 -1.22 -23.92 14.91
CA ALA A 28 -2.58 -23.40 14.84
C ALA A 28 -2.64 -21.92 14.43
N ILE A 29 -1.73 -21.08 14.95
CA ILE A 29 -1.63 -19.67 14.55
C ILE A 29 -1.24 -19.56 13.08
N VAL A 30 -0.25 -20.32 12.62
CA VAL A 30 0.19 -20.34 11.22
C VAL A 30 -0.96 -20.71 10.30
N ALA A 31 -1.72 -21.77 10.62
CA ALA A 31 -2.87 -22.19 9.83
C ALA A 31 -3.94 -21.09 9.71
N ASN A 32 -4.25 -20.41 10.83
CA ASN A 32 -5.19 -19.28 10.82
C ASN A 32 -4.67 -18.11 9.99
N VAL A 33 -3.39 -17.73 10.15
CA VAL A 33 -2.76 -16.64 9.40
C VAL A 33 -2.77 -16.94 7.90
N ASP A 34 -2.37 -18.14 7.49
CA ASP A 34 -2.40 -18.58 6.10
C ASP A 34 -3.80 -18.54 5.51
N SER A 35 -4.81 -18.99 6.28
CA SER A 35 -6.21 -18.91 5.85
C SER A 35 -6.66 -17.46 5.65
N MET A 36 -6.36 -16.58 6.60
CA MET A 36 -6.71 -15.15 6.51
C MET A 36 -6.02 -14.47 5.32
N ILE A 37 -4.75 -14.80 5.04
CA ILE A 37 -4.01 -14.29 3.88
C ILE A 37 -4.64 -14.79 2.58
N LYS A 38 -4.93 -16.09 2.47
CA LYS A 38 -5.57 -16.68 1.27
C LYS A 38 -6.93 -16.07 0.96
N ALA A 39 -7.68 -15.70 1.99
CA ALA A 39 -8.98 -15.05 1.86
C ALA A 39 -8.90 -13.51 1.73
N ASP A 40 -7.70 -12.94 1.57
CA ASP A 40 -7.43 -11.49 1.50
C ASP A 40 -8.08 -10.68 2.64
N ARG A 41 -8.18 -11.27 3.83
CA ARG A 41 -8.86 -10.63 4.97
C ARG A 41 -8.05 -9.45 5.49
N LYS A 42 -8.69 -8.30 5.64
CA LYS A 42 -8.06 -7.06 6.13
C LYS A 42 -8.24 -6.89 7.63
N ILE A 43 -7.63 -7.77 8.43
CA ILE A 43 -7.72 -7.77 9.90
C ILE A 43 -6.55 -6.98 10.51
N THR A 44 -6.81 -6.14 11.51
CA THR A 44 -5.78 -5.34 12.20
C THR A 44 -4.65 -6.21 12.77
N ALA A 45 -4.99 -7.25 13.55
CA ALA A 45 -3.99 -8.14 14.17
C ALA A 45 -3.10 -8.85 13.14
N LEU A 46 -3.67 -9.25 11.98
CA LEU A 46 -2.88 -9.83 10.90
C LEU A 46 -1.88 -8.81 10.31
N LYS A 47 -2.33 -7.56 10.09
CA LYS A 47 -1.46 -6.48 9.58
C LYS A 47 -0.34 -6.14 10.56
N GLU A 48 -0.61 -6.17 11.87
CA GLU A 48 0.41 -5.94 12.91
C GLU A 48 1.47 -7.05 12.90
N LEU A 49 1.06 -8.32 12.86
CA LEU A 49 1.98 -9.44 12.74
C LEU A 49 2.84 -9.36 11.47
N GLN A 50 2.23 -9.09 10.31
CA GLN A 50 2.94 -8.88 9.05
C GLN A 50 3.94 -7.71 9.15
N GLY A 51 3.56 -6.63 9.82
CA GLY A 51 4.44 -5.48 10.07
C GLY A 51 5.69 -5.87 10.87
N HIS A 52 5.53 -6.66 11.93
CA HIS A 52 6.66 -7.16 12.73
C HIS A 52 7.58 -8.09 11.93
N ILE A 53 7.02 -9.03 11.16
CA ILE A 53 7.79 -9.94 10.30
C ILE A 53 8.60 -9.14 9.27
N TRP A 54 7.98 -8.17 8.60
CA TRP A 54 8.68 -7.32 7.64
C TRP A 54 9.77 -6.50 8.30
N GLN A 55 9.51 -5.93 9.49
CA GLN A 55 10.52 -5.16 10.21
C GLN A 55 11.77 -6.01 10.49
N THR A 56 11.61 -7.25 10.93
CA THR A 56 12.72 -8.19 11.11
C THR A 56 13.41 -8.51 9.79
N GLY A 57 12.66 -8.83 8.73
CA GLY A 57 13.24 -9.17 7.42
C GLY A 57 14.05 -8.02 6.80
N TYR A 58 13.56 -6.78 6.92
CA TYR A 58 14.30 -5.59 6.49
C TYR A 58 15.53 -5.32 7.35
N ALA A 59 15.44 -5.46 8.68
CA ALA A 59 16.56 -5.27 9.60
C ALA A 59 17.68 -6.31 9.41
N ASN A 60 17.32 -7.56 9.11
CA ASN A 60 18.25 -8.66 8.85
C ASN A 60 18.82 -8.68 7.43
N ASN A 61 18.40 -7.74 6.58
CA ASN A 61 18.71 -7.70 5.17
C ASN A 61 18.18 -8.86 4.30
N GLU A 62 17.19 -9.59 4.79
CA GLU A 62 16.51 -10.65 4.04
C GLU A 62 15.51 -10.09 3.02
N LEU A 63 15.02 -8.87 3.25
CA LEU A 63 14.08 -8.16 2.37
C LEU A 63 14.70 -6.91 1.76
N GLU A 64 14.25 -6.61 0.55
CA GLU A 64 14.55 -5.41 -0.23
C GLU A 64 13.29 -4.96 -0.97
N GLY A 65 12.98 -3.65 -0.93
CA GLY A 65 11.92 -3.06 -1.72
C GLY A 65 12.34 -2.92 -3.18
N ILE A 66 11.52 -3.39 -4.11
CA ILE A 66 11.81 -3.23 -5.54
C ILE A 66 11.02 -2.04 -6.08
N VAL A 67 11.73 -1.06 -6.65
CA VAL A 67 11.16 0.03 -7.44
C VAL A 67 11.68 -0.02 -8.87
N PHE A 68 10.88 0.47 -9.82
CA PHE A 68 11.30 0.58 -11.23
C PHE A 68 12.43 1.62 -11.39
N ASP A 69 13.29 1.40 -12.37
CA ASP A 69 14.54 2.14 -12.58
C ASP A 69 14.37 3.65 -12.76
N ASP A 70 13.23 4.09 -13.28
CA ASP A 70 12.92 5.51 -13.49
C ASP A 70 12.39 6.23 -12.22
N VAL A 71 12.02 5.48 -11.18
CA VAL A 71 11.41 6.05 -9.96
C VAL A 71 12.40 6.91 -9.17
N PRO A 72 13.64 6.47 -8.88
CA PRO A 72 14.58 7.29 -8.11
C PRO A 72 14.90 8.63 -8.78
N GLU A 73 15.14 8.62 -10.10
CA GLU A 73 15.45 9.83 -10.88
C GLU A 73 14.27 10.81 -10.88
N ALA A 74 13.05 10.30 -11.06
CA ALA A 74 11.84 11.12 -11.00
C ALA A 74 11.64 11.74 -9.60
N LEU A 75 11.79 10.95 -8.54
CA LEU A 75 11.68 11.44 -7.16
C LEU A 75 12.71 12.53 -6.85
N GLU A 76 13.96 12.34 -7.28
CA GLU A 76 15.03 13.33 -7.11
C GLU A 76 14.72 14.62 -7.86
N LYS A 77 14.29 14.53 -9.13
CA LYS A 77 13.90 15.68 -9.95
C LYS A 77 12.74 16.45 -9.32
N TRP A 78 11.67 15.76 -8.90
CA TRP A 78 10.51 16.39 -8.28
C TRP A 78 10.88 17.09 -6.97
N ASN A 79 11.70 16.44 -6.15
CA ASN A 79 12.20 17.05 -4.92
C ASN A 79 13.06 18.30 -5.19
N ALA A 80 13.92 18.28 -6.21
CA ALA A 80 14.73 19.44 -6.62
C ALA A 80 13.87 20.60 -7.15
N LEU A 81 12.70 20.31 -7.73
CA LEU A 81 11.69 21.30 -8.14
C LEU A 81 10.81 21.78 -6.98
N GLY A 82 11.02 21.28 -5.76
CA GLY A 82 10.22 21.62 -4.59
C GLY A 82 8.85 20.93 -4.52
N ILE A 83 8.59 19.96 -5.40
CA ILE A 83 7.34 19.18 -5.41
C ILE A 83 7.36 18.21 -4.23
N LYS A 84 6.27 18.19 -3.46
CA LYS A 84 6.10 17.28 -2.33
C LYS A 84 5.50 15.96 -2.81
N VAL A 85 6.20 14.85 -2.52
CA VAL A 85 5.76 13.51 -2.92
C VAL A 85 5.21 12.76 -1.71
N TYR A 86 4.03 12.16 -1.87
CA TYR A 86 3.37 11.36 -0.85
C TYR A 86 3.01 9.99 -1.41
N ILE A 87 2.97 8.96 -0.58
CA ILE A 87 2.52 7.62 -0.96
C ILE A 87 1.13 7.37 -0.40
N TYR A 88 0.24 6.77 -1.18
CA TYR A 88 -1.05 6.26 -0.71
C TYR A 88 -1.23 4.79 -1.13
N SER A 89 -1.25 3.88 -0.15
CA SER A 89 -1.30 2.43 -0.40
C SER A 89 -2.18 1.70 0.61
N SER A 90 -2.64 0.49 0.28
CA SER A 90 -3.34 -0.38 1.23
C SER A 90 -2.42 -0.96 2.31
N GLY A 91 -1.11 -0.99 2.05
CA GLY A 91 -0.10 -1.35 3.06
C GLY A 91 -0.04 -0.30 4.16
N SER A 92 0.23 -0.72 5.40
CA SER A 92 0.32 0.21 6.53
C SER A 92 1.44 1.24 6.31
N ARG A 93 1.32 2.42 6.93
CA ARG A 93 2.39 3.43 6.90
C ARG A 93 3.76 2.87 7.33
N LEU A 94 3.78 1.94 8.29
CA LEU A 94 5.01 1.24 8.69
C LEU A 94 5.59 0.42 7.53
N ALA A 95 4.78 -0.40 6.87
CA ALA A 95 5.22 -1.20 5.74
C ALA A 95 5.76 -0.33 4.59
N GLN A 96 5.07 0.77 4.27
CA GLN A 96 5.53 1.72 3.26
C GLN A 96 6.90 2.33 3.63
N ARG A 97 7.09 2.72 4.89
CA ARG A 97 8.38 3.24 5.39
C ARG A 97 9.50 2.20 5.35
N LEU A 98 9.18 0.93 5.55
CA LEU A 98 10.16 -0.16 5.45
C LEU A 98 10.57 -0.38 3.99
N ILE A 99 9.60 -0.48 3.07
CA ILE A 99 9.83 -0.65 1.63
C ILE A 99 10.74 0.46 1.08
N PHE A 100 10.35 1.73 1.27
CA PHE A 100 11.13 2.85 0.74
C PHE A 100 12.42 3.15 1.52
N GLY A 101 12.54 2.61 2.75
CA GLY A 101 13.74 2.76 3.57
C GLY A 101 14.89 1.87 3.13
N LYS A 102 14.59 0.81 2.38
CA LYS A 102 15.59 -0.10 1.82
C LYS A 102 15.10 -0.64 0.48
N THR A 103 15.39 0.08 -0.58
CA THR A 103 15.11 -0.37 -1.95
C THR A 103 16.37 -0.90 -2.65
N ASN A 104 16.20 -1.46 -3.84
CA ASN A 104 17.27 -1.74 -4.80
C ASN A 104 18.09 -0.50 -5.23
N TYR A 105 17.69 0.70 -4.79
CA TYR A 105 18.41 1.97 -4.97
C TYR A 105 18.78 2.65 -3.64
N GLY A 106 18.71 1.92 -2.52
CA GLY A 106 18.98 2.45 -1.19
C GLY A 106 17.77 3.11 -0.52
N ASP A 107 18.01 4.03 0.41
CA ASP A 107 16.93 4.73 1.12
C ASP A 107 16.38 5.89 0.28
N LEU A 108 15.14 5.74 -0.20
CA LEU A 108 14.43 6.75 -1.00
C LEU A 108 13.53 7.66 -0.16
N ARG A 109 13.41 7.43 1.15
CA ARG A 109 12.51 8.23 2.02
C ARG A 109 12.89 9.69 2.08
N LYS A 110 14.15 10.02 1.81
CA LYS A 110 14.64 11.41 1.70
C LYS A 110 13.87 12.25 0.67
N PHE A 111 13.22 11.62 -0.31
CA PHE A 111 12.40 12.30 -1.33
C PHE A 111 10.90 12.29 -1.01
N LEU A 112 10.48 11.60 0.06
CA LEU A 112 9.08 11.43 0.43
C LEU A 112 8.70 12.35 1.58
N SER A 113 7.57 13.03 1.45
CA SER A 113 7.02 13.97 2.43
C SER A 113 6.02 13.34 3.39
N GLY A 114 5.48 12.16 3.07
CA GLY A 114 4.56 11.45 3.95
C GLY A 114 3.92 10.21 3.32
N PHE A 115 3.13 9.52 4.15
CA PHE A 115 2.48 8.25 3.80
C PHE A 115 1.03 8.27 4.28
N PHE A 116 0.12 7.93 3.39
CA PHE A 116 -1.29 7.64 3.65
C PHE A 116 -1.54 6.15 3.48
N ASP A 117 -2.43 5.59 4.30
CA ASP A 117 -2.90 4.22 4.15
C ASP A 117 -4.42 4.17 4.29
N THR A 118 -5.00 2.96 4.37
CA THR A 118 -6.45 2.78 4.47
C THR A 118 -7.09 3.41 5.71
N THR A 119 -6.31 3.93 6.67
CA THR A 119 -6.85 4.75 7.78
C THR A 119 -7.50 6.05 7.30
N VAL A 120 -7.09 6.58 6.14
CA VAL A 120 -7.73 7.75 5.50
C VAL A 120 -9.02 7.39 4.75
N GLY A 121 -9.21 6.10 4.46
CA GLY A 121 -10.33 5.57 3.68
C GLY A 121 -9.89 4.59 2.57
N ASN A 122 -10.87 3.99 1.88
CA ASN A 122 -10.63 3.06 0.79
C ASN A 122 -10.15 3.79 -0.47
N LYS A 123 -9.14 3.24 -1.18
CA LYS A 123 -8.57 3.84 -2.40
C LYS A 123 -9.56 3.97 -3.56
N LYS A 124 -10.70 3.27 -3.52
CA LYS A 124 -11.74 3.34 -4.55
C LYS A 124 -12.87 4.32 -4.21
N GLU A 125 -12.76 5.02 -3.08
CA GLU A 125 -13.77 5.97 -2.61
C GLU A 125 -13.27 7.41 -2.77
N THR A 126 -14.07 8.24 -3.43
CA THR A 126 -13.79 9.67 -3.64
C THR A 126 -13.51 10.41 -2.33
N ARG A 127 -14.19 10.04 -1.24
CA ARG A 127 -14.01 10.65 0.09
C ARG A 127 -12.56 10.58 0.59
N SER A 128 -11.86 9.48 0.32
CA SER A 128 -10.47 9.29 0.75
C SER A 128 -9.54 10.35 0.15
N TYR A 129 -9.79 10.74 -1.10
CA TYR A 129 -9.00 11.75 -1.80
C TYR A 129 -9.36 13.17 -1.36
N VAL A 130 -10.62 13.43 -1.02
CA VAL A 130 -11.03 14.69 -0.37
C VAL A 130 -10.31 14.85 0.96
N GLU A 131 -10.28 13.81 1.78
CA GLU A 131 -9.57 13.80 3.07
C GLU A 131 -8.06 14.00 2.90
N ILE A 132 -7.46 13.37 1.89
CA ILE A 132 -6.04 13.59 1.55
C ILE A 132 -5.79 15.06 1.16
N SER A 133 -6.60 15.64 0.28
CA SER A 133 -6.47 17.06 -0.10
C SER A 133 -6.55 17.99 1.12
N GLN A 134 -7.51 17.75 2.02
CA GLN A 134 -7.66 18.51 3.26
C GLN A 134 -6.47 18.32 4.21
N SER A 135 -6.01 17.08 4.38
CA SER A 135 -4.85 16.75 5.22
C SER A 135 -3.56 17.41 4.72
N LEU A 136 -3.42 17.56 3.40
CA LEU A 136 -2.29 18.24 2.77
C LEU A 136 -2.42 19.77 2.81
N GLY A 137 -3.62 20.30 3.06
CA GLY A 137 -3.87 21.74 3.14
C GLY A 137 -3.70 22.46 1.81
N VAL A 138 -3.93 21.79 0.68
CA VAL A 138 -3.90 22.43 -0.64
C VAL A 138 -5.13 23.31 -0.86
N ASP A 139 -4.97 24.43 -1.56
CA ASP A 139 -6.09 25.33 -1.87
C ASP A 139 -7.05 24.70 -2.88
N LYS A 140 -6.53 23.96 -3.87
CA LYS A 140 -7.32 23.26 -4.87
C LYS A 140 -6.92 21.78 -4.94
N PRO A 141 -7.88 20.84 -4.98
CA PRO A 141 -7.56 19.43 -5.20
C PRO A 141 -6.75 19.19 -6.49
N SER A 142 -6.92 20.03 -7.52
CA SER A 142 -6.17 19.98 -8.78
C SER A 142 -4.67 20.29 -8.64
N ASP A 143 -4.24 20.83 -7.49
CA ASP A 143 -2.82 21.04 -7.19
C ASP A 143 -2.10 19.72 -6.86
N ILE A 144 -2.86 18.62 -6.73
CA ILE A 144 -2.35 17.27 -6.52
C ILE A 144 -2.49 16.46 -7.80
N LEU A 145 -1.37 15.92 -8.27
CA LEU A 145 -1.32 14.87 -9.28
C LEU A 145 -1.29 13.50 -8.60
N PHE A 146 -2.31 12.67 -8.83
CA PHE A 146 -2.36 11.29 -8.39
C PHE A 146 -1.94 10.34 -9.52
N VAL A 147 -0.98 9.48 -9.24
CA VAL A 147 -0.47 8.46 -10.19
C VAL A 147 -0.81 7.08 -9.65
N THR A 148 -1.56 6.29 -10.42
CA THR A 148 -1.99 4.93 -10.05
C THR A 148 -2.04 4.02 -11.28
N ASP A 149 -1.92 2.73 -11.12
CA ASP A 149 -2.19 1.74 -12.17
C ASP A 149 -3.67 1.31 -12.21
N VAL A 150 -4.44 1.62 -11.17
CA VAL A 150 -5.79 1.09 -10.98
C VAL A 150 -6.85 2.08 -11.45
N TYR A 151 -7.64 1.69 -12.46
CA TYR A 151 -8.70 2.53 -13.05
C TYR A 151 -9.73 3.05 -12.04
N GLN A 152 -10.16 2.22 -11.08
CA GLN A 152 -11.14 2.63 -10.07
C GLN A 152 -10.58 3.68 -9.11
N GLU A 153 -9.29 3.60 -8.77
CA GLU A 153 -8.61 4.62 -7.95
C GLU A 153 -8.47 5.93 -8.74
N ALA A 154 -8.11 5.84 -10.02
CA ALA A 154 -8.02 7.00 -10.91
C ALA A 154 -9.36 7.73 -11.03
N THR A 155 -10.45 6.97 -11.17
CA THR A 155 -11.81 7.51 -11.25
C THR A 155 -12.23 8.19 -9.94
N ALA A 156 -11.95 7.54 -8.80
CA ALA A 156 -12.26 8.10 -7.48
C ALA A 156 -11.49 9.39 -7.19
N ALA A 157 -10.19 9.43 -7.53
CA ALA A 157 -9.35 10.62 -7.39
C ALA A 157 -9.82 11.76 -8.30
N LYS A 158 -10.16 11.47 -9.56
CA LYS A 158 -10.65 12.50 -10.50
C LYS A 158 -11.98 13.07 -10.06
N ALA A 159 -12.88 12.24 -9.51
CA ALA A 159 -14.13 12.69 -8.93
C ALA A 159 -13.96 13.60 -7.70
N ALA A 160 -12.83 13.49 -6.99
CA ALA A 160 -12.45 14.41 -5.90
C ALA A 160 -11.80 15.71 -6.40
N GLY A 161 -11.57 15.84 -7.71
CA GLY A 161 -11.00 17.04 -8.33
C GLY A 161 -9.48 17.01 -8.51
N LEU A 162 -8.81 15.88 -8.22
CA LEU A 162 -7.37 15.75 -8.42
C LEU A 162 -7.03 15.66 -9.92
N GLU A 163 -5.80 16.05 -10.27
CA GLU A 163 -5.22 15.63 -11.53
C GLU A 163 -4.79 14.17 -11.45
N VAL A 164 -4.93 13.42 -12.55
CA VAL A 164 -4.75 11.96 -12.52
C VAL A 164 -4.04 11.46 -13.76
N ILE A 165 -3.02 10.64 -13.55
CA ILE A 165 -2.33 9.88 -14.59
C ILE A 165 -2.38 8.40 -14.25
N ILE A 166 -2.61 7.55 -15.26
CA ILE A 166 -2.48 6.10 -15.11
C ILE A 166 -1.07 5.65 -15.47
N SER A 167 -0.36 4.99 -14.55
CA SER A 167 0.94 4.38 -14.81
C SER A 167 0.78 2.97 -15.37
N ILE A 168 1.33 2.71 -16.54
CA ILE A 168 1.31 1.41 -17.19
C ILE A 168 2.67 0.75 -17.01
N ARG A 169 2.72 -0.34 -16.24
CA ARG A 169 3.92 -1.14 -16.00
C ARG A 169 3.73 -2.59 -16.48
N PRO A 170 4.82 -3.31 -16.78
CA PRO A 170 4.74 -4.74 -17.09
C PRO A 170 4.06 -5.50 -15.94
N GLY A 171 3.06 -6.32 -16.27
CA GLY A 171 2.30 -7.10 -15.29
C GLY A 171 1.00 -6.45 -14.80
N ASN A 172 0.74 -5.18 -15.13
CA ASN A 172 -0.53 -4.53 -14.78
C ASN A 172 -1.72 -5.21 -15.50
N GLY A 173 -2.88 -5.21 -14.84
CA GLY A 173 -4.14 -5.65 -15.45
C GLY A 173 -4.58 -4.75 -16.62
N PRO A 174 -5.45 -5.25 -17.51
CA PRO A 174 -5.94 -4.46 -18.64
C PRO A 174 -6.78 -3.27 -18.15
N LEU A 175 -6.64 -2.13 -18.83
CA LEU A 175 -7.52 -0.98 -18.63
C LEU A 175 -8.78 -1.11 -19.50
N PRO A 176 -9.91 -0.55 -19.05
CA PRO A 176 -11.08 -0.41 -19.91
C PRO A 176 -10.76 0.39 -21.18
N GLY A 177 -11.34 0.00 -22.32
CA GLY A 177 -11.19 0.76 -23.56
C GLY A 177 -11.74 2.20 -23.40
N GLN A 178 -11.06 3.17 -24.02
CA GLN A 178 -11.47 4.58 -24.01
C GLN A 178 -11.67 5.19 -22.61
N HIS A 179 -10.83 4.80 -21.63
CA HIS A 179 -10.93 5.27 -20.24
C HIS A 179 -10.67 6.79 -20.05
N GLY A 180 -10.14 7.50 -21.04
CA GLY A 180 -10.03 8.97 -21.05
C GLY A 180 -8.92 9.59 -20.18
N PHE A 181 -8.15 8.79 -19.46
CA PHE A 181 -7.02 9.25 -18.64
C PHE A 181 -5.73 9.33 -19.45
N LYS A 182 -4.86 10.30 -19.15
CA LYS A 182 -3.47 10.29 -19.64
C LYS A 182 -2.76 9.08 -19.04
N THR A 183 -1.98 8.39 -19.86
CA THR A 183 -1.17 7.24 -19.45
C THR A 183 0.32 7.53 -19.63
N VAL A 184 1.15 7.02 -18.72
CA VAL A 184 2.62 7.04 -18.86
C VAL A 184 3.18 5.64 -18.60
N LYS A 185 4.31 5.32 -19.23
CA LYS A 185 5.03 4.05 -19.00
C LYS A 185 6.27 4.24 -18.12
N SER A 186 6.70 5.49 -17.95
CA SER A 186 7.79 5.93 -17.10
C SER A 186 7.42 7.22 -16.38
N PHE A 187 7.90 7.41 -15.17
CA PHE A 187 7.75 8.67 -14.42
C PHE A 187 8.58 9.81 -15.01
N SER A 188 9.53 9.51 -15.90
CA SER A 188 10.24 10.54 -16.68
C SER A 188 9.34 11.29 -17.68
N GLU A 189 8.14 10.79 -17.97
CA GLU A 189 7.13 11.42 -18.83
C GLU A 189 6.23 12.43 -18.09
N ILE A 190 6.47 12.62 -16.80
CA ILE A 190 5.81 13.58 -15.91
C ILE A 190 6.72 14.78 -15.69
#